data_AF-J2XH29-F1
#
_entry.id   AF-J2XH29-F1
#
_cell.length_a   1.000
_cell.length_b   1.000
_cell.length_c   1.000
_cell.angle_alpha   90.00
_cell.angle_beta   90.00
_cell.angle_gamma   90.00
#
_symmetry.space_group_name_H-M   'P 1'
#
loop_
_entity.id
_entity.type
_entity.pdbx_description
1 polymer ?
#
loop_
_entity_poly.entity_id
_entity_poly.type
_entity_poly.pdbx_seq_one_letter_code
_entity_poly.pdbx_strand_id
1 'polypeptide(L)'
;MYQLYGHQNSGAAAIEAALELCEVAYRFIDVSASPEAFQALEKLNPLKQVPTLLLPDGGVLTESAAILIHLGLTFPESNLLPENPIKRDQVIHGLVYIVNNCYAAIGIIDYPERWLAKVDESARQNLMAGARQRLHWSWEVFADQFAGKLYLGDGKPGALDILAAVVTRWAGTREHLRVARPGFFAWLERFDRHPALAPVFTRHWP
;
A
#
# COMPACT_ATOMS: atom_id res chain seq x y z
N MET A 1 16.47 -0.80 -15.97
CA MET A 1 16.25 -0.10 -14.68
C MET A 1 14.75 -0.04 -14.44
N TYR A 2 14.29 -0.21 -13.20
CA TYR A 2 12.87 -0.07 -12.85
C TYR A 2 12.41 1.39 -12.95
N GLN A 3 11.15 1.63 -13.31
CA GLN A 3 10.54 2.95 -13.23
C GLN A 3 9.22 2.86 -12.46
N LEU A 4 9.13 3.57 -11.34
CA LEU A 4 7.96 3.62 -10.47
C LEU A 4 7.18 4.90 -10.73
N TYR A 5 5.97 4.77 -11.27
CA TYR A 5 5.03 5.85 -11.46
C TYR A 5 4.17 6.01 -10.20
N GLY A 6 4.19 7.21 -9.62
CA GLY A 6 3.56 7.51 -8.34
C GLY A 6 3.43 8.99 -8.09
N HIS A 7 2.97 9.35 -6.91
CA HIS A 7 3.09 10.69 -6.34
C HIS A 7 3.18 10.58 -4.82
N GLN A 8 3.50 11.68 -4.14
CA GLN A 8 3.50 11.73 -2.66
C GLN A 8 2.12 11.37 -2.09
N ASN A 9 2.07 10.85 -0.88
CA ASN A 9 0.82 10.42 -0.23
C ASN A 9 0.00 9.40 -1.07
N SER A 10 0.66 8.43 -1.71
CA SER A 10 0.00 7.38 -2.50
C SER A 10 0.53 5.98 -2.17
N GLY A 11 -0.10 4.95 -2.75
CA GLY A 11 0.39 3.57 -2.67
C GLY A 11 1.79 3.37 -3.26
N ALA A 12 2.34 4.33 -4.01
CA ALA A 12 3.72 4.28 -4.48
C ALA A 12 4.75 4.24 -3.33
N ALA A 13 4.42 4.77 -2.15
CA ALA A 13 5.26 4.66 -0.97
C ALA A 13 5.59 3.20 -0.61
N ALA A 14 4.62 2.28 -0.78
CA ALA A 14 4.81 0.86 -0.48
C ALA A 14 5.79 0.22 -1.46
N ILE A 15 5.70 0.59 -2.74
CA ILE A 15 6.55 0.01 -3.79
C ILE A 15 7.95 0.59 -3.74
N GLU A 16 8.08 1.90 -3.47
CA GLU A 16 9.39 2.52 -3.26
C GLU A 16 10.12 1.89 -2.09
N ALA A 17 9.43 1.69 -0.96
CA ALA A 17 9.99 1.00 0.20
C ALA A 17 10.46 -0.43 -0.13
N ALA A 18 9.70 -1.17 -0.94
CA ALA A 18 10.09 -2.50 -1.38
C ALA A 18 11.31 -2.48 -2.31
N LEU A 19 11.40 -1.52 -3.24
CA LEU A 19 12.55 -1.37 -4.13
C LEU A 19 13.85 -1.04 -3.38
N GLU A 20 13.75 -0.21 -2.33
CA GLU A 20 14.90 0.07 -1.43
C GLU A 20 15.35 -1.19 -0.70
N LEU A 21 14.43 -2.01 -0.17
CA LEU A 21 14.78 -3.29 0.48
C LEU A 21 15.34 -4.34 -0.48
N CYS A 22 14.96 -4.28 -1.76
CA CYS A 22 15.55 -5.08 -2.81
C CYS A 22 16.94 -4.60 -3.24
N GLU A 23 17.38 -3.41 -2.79
CA GLU A 23 18.65 -2.79 -3.16
C GLU A 23 18.84 -2.66 -4.69
N VAL A 24 17.74 -2.37 -5.41
CA VAL A 24 17.74 -2.23 -6.87
C VAL A 24 17.65 -0.78 -7.33
N ALA A 25 18.31 -0.46 -8.44
CA ALA A 25 18.18 0.85 -9.06
C ALA A 25 16.79 1.05 -9.69
N TYR A 26 16.15 2.14 -9.32
CA TYR A 26 14.87 2.57 -9.87
C TYR A 26 14.84 4.08 -10.10
N ARG A 27 13.93 4.51 -10.98
CA ARG A 27 13.56 5.92 -11.17
C ARG A 27 12.14 6.15 -10.68
N PHE A 28 11.95 7.06 -9.74
CA PHE A 28 10.62 7.55 -9.38
C PHE A 28 10.14 8.59 -10.40
N ILE A 29 8.92 8.44 -10.90
CA ILE A 29 8.28 9.35 -11.84
C ILE A 29 7.03 9.90 -11.15
N ASP A 30 7.10 11.17 -10.75
CA ASP A 30 5.96 11.87 -10.19
C ASP A 30 4.96 12.21 -11.29
N VAL A 31 3.83 11.51 -11.28
CA VAL A 31 2.77 11.68 -12.29
C VAL A 31 1.98 12.98 -12.10
N SER A 32 2.12 13.62 -10.94
CA SER A 32 1.51 14.94 -10.66
C SER A 32 2.38 16.11 -11.11
N ALA A 33 3.65 15.86 -11.46
CA ALA A 33 4.59 16.92 -11.81
C ALA A 33 4.33 17.55 -13.19
N SER A 34 3.75 16.82 -14.14
CA SER A 34 3.40 17.37 -15.45
C SER A 34 2.33 16.57 -16.20
N PRO A 35 1.60 17.18 -17.16
CA PRO A 35 0.69 16.45 -18.04
C PRO A 35 1.35 15.33 -18.83
N GLU A 36 2.61 15.51 -19.25
CA GLU A 36 3.38 14.50 -19.99
C GLU A 36 3.67 13.27 -19.14
N ALA A 37 4.00 13.47 -17.85
CA ALA A 37 4.20 12.37 -16.90
C ALA A 37 2.90 11.59 -16.68
N PHE A 38 1.77 12.30 -16.56
CA PHE A 38 0.46 11.67 -16.46
C PHE A 38 0.09 10.91 -17.76
N GLN A 39 0.30 11.49 -18.93
CA GLN A 39 0.07 10.80 -20.22
C GLN A 39 0.95 9.57 -20.40
N ALA A 40 2.18 9.58 -19.87
CA ALA A 40 3.03 8.39 -19.85
C ALA A 40 2.42 7.27 -18.99
N LEU A 41 1.86 7.61 -17.82
CA LEU A 41 1.11 6.65 -17.01
C LEU A 41 -0.10 6.09 -17.77
N GLU A 42 -0.90 6.94 -18.44
CA GLU A 42 -2.11 6.49 -19.17
C GLU A 42 -1.80 5.45 -20.25
N LYS A 43 -0.63 5.58 -20.92
CA LYS A 43 -0.18 4.61 -21.93
C LYS A 43 0.18 3.26 -21.32
N LEU A 44 0.62 3.23 -20.06
CA LEU A 44 1.05 2.02 -19.36
C LEU A 44 -0.11 1.35 -18.59
N ASN A 45 -0.97 2.16 -17.98
CA ASN A 45 -2.08 1.71 -17.15
C ASN A 45 -3.39 2.39 -17.58
N PRO A 46 -4.28 1.69 -18.31
CA PRO A 46 -5.57 2.23 -18.72
C PRO A 46 -6.48 2.66 -17.56
N LEU A 47 -6.29 2.12 -16.35
CA LEU A 47 -6.99 2.57 -15.14
C LEU A 47 -6.46 3.90 -14.60
N LYS A 48 -5.32 4.38 -15.10
CA LYS A 48 -4.66 5.64 -14.72
C LYS A 48 -4.35 5.70 -13.22
N GLN A 49 -4.04 4.55 -12.64
CA GLN A 49 -3.82 4.39 -11.21
C GLN A 49 -2.33 4.21 -10.89
N VAL A 50 -1.95 4.72 -9.72
CA VAL A 50 -0.64 4.50 -9.10
C VAL A 50 -0.80 3.59 -7.89
N PRO A 51 0.21 2.77 -7.55
CA PRO A 51 1.49 2.62 -8.24
C PRO A 51 1.39 1.85 -9.57
N THR A 52 2.22 2.24 -10.55
CA THR A 52 2.50 1.44 -11.75
C THR A 52 4.02 1.26 -11.87
N LEU A 53 4.48 0.02 -12.02
CA LEU A 53 5.90 -0.32 -12.11
C LEU A 53 6.23 -0.81 -13.53
N LEU A 54 7.12 -0.10 -14.21
CA LEU A 54 7.72 -0.54 -15.47
C LEU A 54 9.03 -1.29 -15.16
N LEU A 55 9.09 -2.54 -15.59
CA LEU A 55 10.20 -3.46 -15.41
C LEU A 55 11.34 -3.17 -16.40
N PRO A 56 12.59 -3.61 -16.12
CA PRO A 56 13.73 -3.41 -17.01
C PRO A 56 13.57 -4.00 -18.42
N ASP A 57 12.78 -5.06 -18.58
CA ASP A 57 12.49 -5.74 -19.84
C ASP A 57 11.31 -5.12 -20.62
N GLY A 58 10.73 -4.04 -20.10
CA GLY A 58 9.56 -3.38 -20.68
C GLY A 58 8.21 -3.92 -20.20
N GLY A 59 8.19 -4.97 -19.34
CA GLY A 59 6.96 -5.45 -18.71
C GLY A 59 6.35 -4.39 -17.79
N VAL A 60 5.02 -4.36 -17.68
CA VAL A 60 4.29 -3.44 -16.80
C VAL A 60 3.56 -4.25 -15.73
N LEU A 61 3.79 -3.90 -14.46
CA LEU A 61 3.03 -4.40 -13.34
C LEU A 61 2.23 -3.28 -12.69
N THR A 62 0.96 -3.56 -12.45
CA THR A 62 0.02 -2.74 -11.69
C THR A 62 -0.47 -3.56 -10.49
N GLU A 63 -1.30 -2.97 -9.64
CA GLU A 63 -1.75 -3.54 -8.36
C GLU A 63 -0.63 -3.66 -7.32
N SER A 64 -0.78 -2.96 -6.19
CA SER A 64 0.27 -2.88 -5.17
C SER A 64 0.68 -4.26 -4.63
N ALA A 65 -0.28 -5.16 -4.39
CA ALA A 65 0.00 -6.51 -3.93
C ALA A 65 0.75 -7.35 -4.98
N ALA A 66 0.38 -7.25 -6.26
CA ALA A 66 1.05 -8.00 -7.33
C ALA A 66 2.50 -7.53 -7.52
N ILE A 67 2.74 -6.22 -7.45
CA ILE A 67 4.09 -5.66 -7.52
C ILE A 67 4.94 -6.13 -6.33
N LEU A 68 4.41 -6.06 -5.10
CA LEU A 68 5.12 -6.54 -3.90
C LEU A 68 5.43 -8.04 -3.97
N ILE A 69 4.49 -8.85 -4.47
CA ILE A 69 4.69 -10.29 -4.67
C ILE A 69 5.78 -10.55 -5.70
N HIS A 70 5.74 -9.84 -6.84
CA HIS A 70 6.77 -9.94 -7.87
C HIS A 70 8.16 -9.62 -7.30
N LEU A 71 8.30 -8.47 -6.64
CA LEU A 71 9.59 -8.06 -6.05
C LEU A 71 10.10 -9.08 -5.03
N GLY A 72 9.24 -9.61 -4.15
CA GLY A 72 9.64 -10.61 -3.17
C GLY A 72 9.99 -11.99 -3.76
N LEU A 73 9.43 -12.36 -4.90
CA LEU A 73 9.81 -13.58 -5.63
C LEU A 73 11.09 -13.39 -6.46
N THR A 74 11.28 -12.20 -7.05
CA THR A 74 12.44 -11.87 -7.87
C THR A 74 13.69 -11.61 -7.03
N PHE A 75 13.53 -11.04 -5.83
CA PHE A 75 14.62 -10.69 -4.92
C PHE A 75 14.42 -11.38 -3.56
N PRO A 76 14.63 -12.70 -3.44
CA PRO A 76 14.40 -13.42 -2.18
C PRO A 76 15.22 -12.87 -1.00
N GLU A 77 16.44 -12.37 -1.26
CA GLU A 77 17.32 -11.75 -0.25
C GLU A 77 16.72 -10.49 0.41
N SER A 78 15.75 -9.85 -0.24
CA SER A 78 15.02 -8.70 0.32
C SER A 78 14.19 -9.07 1.55
N ASN A 79 13.84 -10.36 1.71
CA ASN A 79 12.92 -10.87 2.72
C ASN A 79 11.49 -10.27 2.64
N LEU A 80 11.12 -9.64 1.52
CA LEU A 80 9.76 -9.15 1.28
C LEU A 80 8.72 -10.27 1.38
N LEU A 81 9.07 -11.47 0.90
CA LEU A 81 8.30 -12.68 1.07
C LEU A 81 9.14 -13.73 1.80
N PRO A 82 8.55 -14.49 2.74
CA PRO A 82 9.20 -15.65 3.34
C PRO A 82 9.56 -16.71 2.29
N GLU A 83 10.72 -17.36 2.44
CA GLU A 83 11.07 -18.54 1.62
C GLU A 83 10.18 -19.73 1.96
N ASN A 84 9.80 -19.89 3.24
CA ASN A 84 8.91 -20.94 3.68
C ASN A 84 7.53 -20.78 3.02
N PRO A 85 7.06 -21.76 2.21
CA PRO A 85 5.83 -21.62 1.44
C PRO A 85 4.59 -21.34 2.30
N ILE A 86 4.47 -22.01 3.45
CA ILE A 86 3.31 -21.83 4.34
C ILE A 86 3.29 -20.39 4.90
N LYS A 87 4.44 -19.86 5.32
CA LYS A 87 4.53 -18.47 5.78
C LYS A 87 4.27 -17.48 4.63
N ARG A 88 4.78 -17.78 3.44
CA ARG A 88 4.56 -16.97 2.24
C ARG A 88 3.09 -16.87 1.88
N ASP A 89 2.36 -17.98 1.92
CA ASP A 89 0.92 -18.01 1.64
C ASP A 89 0.13 -17.14 2.64
N GLN A 90 0.55 -17.10 3.91
CA GLN A 90 -0.06 -16.21 4.91
C GLN A 90 0.23 -14.73 4.63
N VAL A 91 1.45 -14.40 4.18
CA VAL A 91 1.80 -13.04 3.77
C VAL A 91 1.00 -12.60 2.55
N ILE A 92 0.89 -13.47 1.54
CA ILE A 92 0.06 -13.21 0.35
C ILE A 92 -1.41 -13.04 0.74
N HIS A 93 -1.93 -13.90 1.62
CA HIS A 93 -3.29 -13.76 2.14
C HIS A 93 -3.52 -12.40 2.80
N GLY A 94 -2.59 -11.94 3.64
CA GLY A 94 -2.66 -10.62 4.25
C GLY A 94 -2.60 -9.47 3.23
N LEU A 95 -1.74 -9.59 2.20
CA LEU A 95 -1.64 -8.58 1.14
C LEU A 95 -2.96 -8.46 0.37
N VAL A 96 -3.52 -9.59 -0.03
CA VAL A 96 -4.83 -9.67 -0.71
C VAL A 96 -5.92 -9.12 0.20
N TYR A 97 -5.88 -9.43 1.50
CA TYR A 97 -6.83 -8.89 2.47
C TYR A 97 -6.80 -7.36 2.49
N ILE A 98 -5.62 -6.74 2.58
CA ILE A 98 -5.49 -5.29 2.64
C ILE A 98 -6.05 -4.66 1.36
N VAL A 99 -5.64 -5.12 0.17
CA VAL A 99 -6.09 -4.50 -1.08
C VAL A 99 -7.60 -4.64 -1.27
N ASN A 100 -8.17 -5.80 -0.94
CA ASN A 100 -9.58 -6.09 -1.18
C ASN A 100 -10.52 -5.47 -0.14
N ASN A 101 -10.14 -5.44 1.13
CA ASN A 101 -11.04 -5.02 2.22
C ASN A 101 -10.76 -3.62 2.75
N CYS A 102 -9.51 -3.18 2.68
CA CYS A 102 -9.09 -1.89 3.25
C CYS A 102 -8.87 -0.87 2.14
N TYR A 103 -7.99 -1.16 1.18
CA TYR A 103 -7.62 -0.19 0.16
C TYR A 103 -8.77 0.11 -0.82
N ALA A 104 -9.57 -0.90 -1.16
CA ALA A 104 -10.80 -0.70 -1.94
C ALA A 104 -11.78 0.28 -1.27
N ALA A 105 -11.95 0.19 0.06
CA ALA A 105 -12.81 1.11 0.80
C ALA A 105 -12.28 2.55 0.80
N ILE A 106 -10.96 2.73 0.85
CA ILE A 106 -10.32 4.05 0.69
C ILE A 106 -10.62 4.63 -0.71
N GLY A 107 -10.52 3.81 -1.76
CA GLY A 107 -10.87 4.23 -3.12
C GLY A 107 -12.33 4.69 -3.26
N ILE A 108 -13.27 4.07 -2.54
CA ILE A 108 -14.68 4.51 -2.47
C ILE A 108 -14.81 5.84 -1.72
N ILE A 109 -14.04 6.04 -0.65
CA ILE A 109 -14.07 7.28 0.15
C ILE A 109 -13.51 8.46 -0.65
N ASP A 110 -12.43 8.23 -1.39
CA ASP A 110 -11.74 9.27 -2.15
C ASP A 110 -12.48 9.64 -3.45
N TYR A 111 -13.14 8.66 -4.08
CA TYR A 111 -13.85 8.82 -5.36
C TYR A 111 -15.28 8.22 -5.31
N PRO A 112 -16.15 8.69 -4.40
CA PRO A 112 -17.49 8.12 -4.20
C PRO A 112 -18.38 8.23 -5.46
N GLU A 113 -18.16 9.23 -6.30
CA GLU A 113 -18.87 9.44 -7.56
C GLU A 113 -18.73 8.27 -8.54
N ARG A 114 -17.65 7.48 -8.45
CA ARG A 114 -17.46 6.28 -9.29
C ARG A 114 -18.42 5.14 -8.95
N TRP A 115 -19.09 5.25 -7.79
CA TRP A 115 -19.98 4.22 -7.24
C TRP A 115 -21.44 4.68 -7.16
N LEU A 116 -21.74 5.90 -7.62
CA LEU A 116 -23.06 6.49 -7.55
C LEU A 116 -23.61 6.71 -8.96
N ALA A 117 -24.73 6.07 -9.30
CA ALA A 117 -25.40 6.28 -10.59
C ALA A 117 -25.99 7.71 -10.72
N LYS A 118 -26.30 8.35 -9.59
CA LYS A 118 -26.68 9.76 -9.50
C LYS A 118 -25.85 10.41 -8.41
N VAL A 119 -25.18 11.50 -8.74
CA VAL A 119 -24.33 12.22 -7.78
C VAL A 119 -25.20 13.23 -7.04
N ASP A 120 -25.74 12.83 -5.88
CA ASP A 120 -26.31 13.73 -4.89
C ASP A 120 -25.47 13.75 -3.62
N GLU A 121 -25.40 14.92 -2.98
CA GLU A 121 -24.50 15.16 -1.85
C GLU A 121 -24.84 14.29 -0.63
N SER A 122 -26.13 13.99 -0.41
CA SER A 122 -26.57 13.13 0.69
C SER A 122 -26.13 11.68 0.47
N ALA A 123 -26.28 11.14 -0.74
CA ALA A 123 -25.81 9.81 -1.09
C ALA A 123 -24.28 9.72 -1.01
N ARG A 124 -23.57 10.76 -1.46
CA ARG A 124 -22.11 10.86 -1.34
C ARG A 124 -21.66 10.75 0.11
N GLN A 125 -22.25 11.55 1.00
CA GLN A 125 -21.92 11.54 2.42
C GLN A 125 -22.24 10.20 3.08
N ASN A 126 -23.40 9.61 2.77
CA ASN A 126 -23.81 8.31 3.30
C ASN A 126 -22.87 7.19 2.86
N LEU A 127 -22.48 7.16 1.58
CA LEU A 127 -21.54 6.18 1.04
C LEU A 127 -20.17 6.30 1.70
N MET A 128 -19.63 7.52 1.81
CA MET A 128 -18.34 7.77 2.46
C MET A 128 -18.36 7.36 3.94
N ALA A 129 -19.47 7.62 4.65
CA ALA A 129 -19.62 7.23 6.05
C ALA A 129 -19.62 5.70 6.22
N GLY A 130 -20.43 4.99 5.41
CA GLY A 130 -20.48 3.52 5.44
C GLY A 130 -19.16 2.87 5.03
N ALA A 131 -18.50 3.39 3.99
CA ALA A 131 -17.20 2.91 3.56
C ALA A 131 -16.11 3.10 4.63
N ARG A 132 -16.12 4.24 5.34
CA ARG A 132 -15.19 4.50 6.46
C ARG A 132 -15.46 3.57 7.64
N GLN A 133 -16.72 3.36 8.01
CA GLN A 133 -17.07 2.41 9.07
C GLN A 133 -16.61 1.00 8.72
N ARG A 134 -16.83 0.56 7.47
CA ARG A 134 -16.37 -0.74 6.99
C ARG A 134 -14.85 -0.84 6.98
N LEU A 135 -14.14 0.20 6.54
CA LEU A 135 -12.69 0.27 6.55
C LEU A 135 -12.13 0.09 7.96
N HIS A 136 -12.64 0.84 8.93
CA HIS A 136 -12.22 0.77 10.33
C HIS A 136 -12.42 -0.63 10.91
N TRP A 137 -13.58 -1.24 10.66
CA TRP A 137 -13.84 -2.63 11.04
C TRP A 137 -12.88 -3.63 10.35
N SER A 138 -12.61 -3.48 9.05
CA SER A 138 -11.67 -4.34 8.33
C SER A 138 -10.26 -4.27 8.91
N TRP A 139 -9.83 -3.10 9.39
CA TRP A 139 -8.53 -2.96 10.05
C TRP A 139 -8.48 -3.58 11.45
N GLU A 140 -9.58 -3.55 12.20
CA GLU A 140 -9.68 -4.29 13.47
C GLU A 140 -9.54 -5.80 13.22
N VAL A 141 -10.28 -6.34 12.25
CA VAL A 141 -10.17 -7.75 11.86
C VAL A 141 -8.76 -8.08 11.38
N PHE A 142 -8.14 -7.19 10.58
CA PHE A 142 -6.76 -7.38 10.14
C PHE A 142 -5.79 -7.45 11.33
N ALA A 143 -5.92 -6.52 12.28
CA ALA A 143 -5.07 -6.50 13.46
C ALA A 143 -5.21 -7.80 14.28
N ASP A 144 -6.43 -8.28 14.47
CA ASP A 144 -6.69 -9.48 15.27
C ASP A 144 -6.21 -10.77 14.58
N GLN A 145 -6.28 -10.82 13.25
CA GLN A 145 -5.93 -12.03 12.49
C GLN A 145 -4.46 -12.08 12.06
N PHE A 146 -3.86 -10.93 11.71
CA PHE A 146 -2.56 -10.88 11.03
C PHE A 146 -1.46 -10.23 11.86
N ALA A 147 -1.73 -9.55 12.98
CA ALA A 147 -0.66 -8.88 13.75
C ALA A 147 0.45 -9.84 14.20
N GLY A 148 0.12 -11.10 14.51
CA GLY A 148 1.10 -12.14 14.84
C GLY A 148 1.92 -12.67 13.64
N LYS A 149 1.61 -12.22 12.41
CA LYS A 149 2.35 -12.54 11.17
C LYS A 149 3.26 -11.40 10.74
N LEU A 150 3.07 -10.23 11.33
CA LEU A 150 3.90 -9.07 11.06
C LEU A 150 5.27 -9.26 11.69
N TYR A 151 6.22 -8.57 11.11
CA TYR A 151 7.57 -8.51 11.60
C TYR A 151 7.63 -8.04 13.07
N LEU A 152 8.44 -8.72 13.89
CA LEU A 152 8.63 -8.44 15.32
C LEU A 152 10.11 -8.19 15.61
N GLY A 153 10.46 -6.99 16.11
CA GLY A 153 11.77 -6.74 16.74
C GLY A 153 12.87 -6.23 15.81
N ASP A 154 13.92 -7.05 15.57
CA ASP A 154 15.23 -6.66 14.96
C ASP A 154 15.61 -7.31 13.60
N GLY A 155 14.77 -8.17 13.00
CA GLY A 155 14.89 -8.59 11.58
C GLY A 155 14.44 -7.57 10.51
N LYS A 156 14.07 -8.06 9.31
CA LYS A 156 13.69 -7.20 8.18
C LYS A 156 12.17 -7.13 8.00
N PRO A 157 11.60 -5.94 7.74
CA PRO A 157 10.19 -5.79 7.39
C PRO A 157 9.89 -6.45 6.04
N GLY A 158 8.78 -7.18 5.96
CA GLY A 158 8.29 -7.82 4.76
C GLY A 158 7.23 -7.00 4.01
N ALA A 159 6.77 -7.53 2.89
CA ALA A 159 5.78 -6.88 2.02
C ALA A 159 4.46 -6.56 2.74
N LEU A 160 3.97 -7.48 3.59
CA LEU A 160 2.75 -7.26 4.34
C LEU A 160 2.87 -6.11 5.33
N ASP A 161 4.04 -6.00 5.97
CA ASP A 161 4.31 -4.94 6.94
C ASP A 161 4.28 -3.57 6.25
N ILE A 162 4.96 -3.47 5.10
CA ILE A 162 5.01 -2.25 4.28
C ILE A 162 3.61 -1.84 3.86
N LEU A 163 2.83 -2.76 3.30
CA LEU A 163 1.50 -2.43 2.80
C LEU A 163 0.56 -2.03 3.96
N ALA A 164 0.63 -2.71 5.10
CA ALA A 164 -0.15 -2.35 6.27
C ALA A 164 0.21 -0.94 6.79
N ALA A 165 1.49 -0.64 6.91
CA ALA A 165 1.95 0.66 7.38
C ALA A 165 1.56 1.81 6.46
N VAL A 166 1.65 1.62 5.15
CA VAL A 166 1.28 2.63 4.15
C VAL A 166 -0.23 2.84 4.14
N VAL A 167 -1.02 1.77 4.00
CA VAL A 167 -2.47 1.89 3.77
C VAL A 167 -3.23 2.38 5.02
N THR A 168 -2.72 2.10 6.23
CA THR A 168 -3.32 2.62 7.48
C THR A 168 -3.20 4.14 7.66
N ARG A 169 -2.46 4.85 6.80
CA ARG A 169 -2.31 6.31 6.89
C ARG A 169 -3.55 7.08 6.45
N TRP A 170 -4.45 6.46 5.69
CA TRP A 170 -5.58 7.15 5.09
C TRP A 170 -6.89 6.97 5.84
N ALA A 171 -7.84 7.86 5.54
CA ALA A 171 -9.23 7.83 6.02
C ALA A 171 -9.38 7.71 7.56
N GLY A 172 -8.46 8.32 8.31
CA GLY A 172 -8.49 8.33 9.79
C GLY A 172 -8.24 6.96 10.43
N THR A 173 -7.74 5.98 9.67
CA THR A 173 -7.55 4.60 10.13
C THR A 173 -6.62 4.52 11.35
N ARG A 174 -5.47 5.19 11.32
CA ARG A 174 -4.53 5.18 12.46
C ARG A 174 -5.12 5.80 13.72
N GLU A 175 -5.91 6.86 13.61
CA GLU A 175 -6.58 7.48 14.76
C GLU A 175 -7.62 6.54 15.38
N HIS A 176 -8.38 5.82 14.53
CA HIS A 176 -9.28 4.76 15.00
C HIS A 176 -8.50 3.64 15.72
N LEU A 177 -7.44 3.13 15.10
CA LEU A 177 -6.64 2.02 15.64
C LEU A 177 -5.91 2.38 16.94
N ARG A 178 -5.54 3.66 17.14
CA ARG A 178 -4.96 4.16 18.38
C ARG A 178 -5.83 3.85 19.60
N VAL A 179 -7.16 3.86 19.42
CA VAL A 179 -8.13 3.54 20.47
C VAL A 179 -8.55 2.08 20.40
N ALA A 180 -8.93 1.59 19.22
CA ALA A 180 -9.55 0.27 19.07
C ALA A 180 -8.56 -0.90 19.22
N ARG A 181 -7.30 -0.73 18.77
CA ARG A 181 -6.24 -1.77 18.79
C ARG A 181 -4.87 -1.13 19.06
N PRO A 182 -4.64 -0.57 20.27
CA PRO A 182 -3.46 0.23 20.58
C PRO A 182 -2.13 -0.53 20.39
N GLY A 183 -2.11 -1.85 20.59
CA GLY A 183 -0.93 -2.67 20.34
C GLY A 183 -0.50 -2.71 18.86
N PHE A 184 -1.47 -2.81 17.95
CA PHE A 184 -1.21 -2.74 16.52
C PHE A 184 -0.84 -1.32 16.08
N PHE A 185 -1.50 -0.29 16.64
CA PHE A 185 -1.11 1.10 16.42
C PHE A 185 0.35 1.36 16.83
N ALA A 186 0.76 0.92 18.03
CA ALA A 186 2.14 1.05 18.48
C ALA A 186 3.14 0.30 17.58
N TRP A 187 2.72 -0.81 16.95
CA TRP A 187 3.53 -1.49 15.95
C TRP A 187 3.70 -0.64 14.68
N LEU A 188 2.63 0.00 14.18
CA LEU A 188 2.71 0.92 13.05
C LEU A 188 3.67 2.09 13.32
N GLU A 189 3.63 2.65 14.53
CA GLU A 189 4.54 3.75 14.91
C GLU A 189 6.02 3.31 14.96
N ARG A 190 6.30 2.08 15.41
CA ARG A 190 7.66 1.53 15.36
C ARG A 190 8.11 1.33 13.93
N PHE A 191 7.22 0.82 13.08
CA PHE A 191 7.50 0.57 11.68
C PHE A 191 7.85 1.85 10.92
N ASP A 192 7.16 2.95 11.20
CA ASP A 192 7.46 4.26 10.60
C ASP A 192 8.88 4.76 10.90
N ARG A 193 9.44 4.32 12.03
CA ARG A 193 10.79 4.67 12.50
C ARG A 193 11.84 3.66 12.06
N HIS A 194 11.45 2.62 11.29
CA HIS A 194 12.39 1.61 10.83
C HIS A 194 13.46 2.26 9.93
N PRO A 195 14.77 2.10 10.21
CA PRO A 195 15.84 2.83 9.52
C PRO A 195 15.82 2.70 8.00
N ALA A 196 15.47 1.51 7.49
CA ALA A 196 15.40 1.27 6.04
C ALA A 196 14.19 1.92 5.36
N LEU A 197 13.15 2.31 6.11
CA LEU A 197 11.86 2.75 5.57
C LEU A 197 11.54 4.21 5.88
N ALA A 198 11.98 4.72 7.03
CA ALA A 198 11.77 6.09 7.45
C ALA A 198 12.21 7.14 6.40
N PRO A 199 13.33 6.96 5.66
CA PRO A 199 13.69 7.88 4.58
C PRO A 199 12.65 7.92 3.45
N VAL A 200 12.09 6.77 3.06
CA VAL A 200 11.02 6.68 2.04
C VAL A 200 9.78 7.39 2.55
N PHE A 201 9.36 7.11 3.79
CA PHE A 201 8.15 7.70 4.34
C PHE A 201 8.26 9.22 4.52
N THR A 202 9.44 9.74 4.82
CA THR A 202 9.69 11.19 4.83
C THR A 202 9.51 11.82 3.46
N ARG A 203 9.88 11.13 2.36
CA ARG A 203 9.65 11.64 0.99
C ARG A 203 8.16 11.66 0.61
N HIS A 204 7.38 10.69 1.09
CA HIS A 204 5.96 10.55 0.77
C HIS A 204 5.03 11.36 1.68
N TRP A 205 5.47 11.64 2.90
CA TRP A 205 4.76 12.41 3.92
C TRP A 205 5.73 13.36 4.64
N PRO A 206 6.17 14.44 3.96
CA PRO A 206 7.09 15.43 4.52
C PRO A 206 6.46 16.28 5.64
#